data_AF-J0AH29-F1
#
_entry.id   AF-J0AH29-F1
#
_cell.length_a   1.000
_cell.length_b   1.000
_cell.length_c   1.000
_cell.angle_alpha   90.00
_cell.angle_beta   90.00
_cell.angle_gamma   90.00
#
_symmetry.space_group_name_H-M   'P 1'
#
loop_
_entity.id
_entity.type
_entity.pdbx_description
1 polymer ?
#
loop_
_entity_poly.entity_id
_entity_poly.type
_entity_poly.pdbx_seq_one_letter_code
_entity_poly.pdbx_strand_id
1 'polypeptide(L)'
;MDNSTDRAKILIEELKILQGVINRMAQNSLECKKWTLALAVGVLSLKIEAISHLYGLCVLGVLLACFYLLDAYYLMQERLFREQYQWLIKNRLKTHERLFEVFPAHQTCQSMQLLSAMRSFSLFPYWALGLCLVGYGFCC
;
A
#
# COMPACT_ATOMS: atom_id res chain seq x y z
N MET A 1 -25.95 12.25 -34.49
CA MET A 1 -24.96 12.95 -33.65
C MET A 1 -25.14 12.40 -32.24
N ASP A 2 -24.40 11.34 -31.87
CA ASP A 2 -24.70 10.51 -30.69
C ASP A 2 -23.44 9.83 -30.10
N ASN A 3 -22.57 9.34 -30.99
CA ASN A 3 -21.34 8.60 -30.66
C ASN A 3 -20.37 9.33 -29.68
N SER A 4 -20.27 10.66 -29.70
CA SER A 4 -19.37 11.41 -28.80
C SER A 4 -19.85 11.44 -27.35
N THR A 5 -21.17 11.55 -27.15
CA THR A 5 -21.78 11.65 -25.82
C THR A 5 -21.69 10.31 -25.09
N ASP A 6 -21.90 9.20 -25.80
CA ASP A 6 -21.78 7.86 -25.21
C ASP A 6 -20.35 7.49 -24.86
N ARG A 7 -19.36 7.93 -25.65
CA ARG A 7 -17.93 7.78 -25.31
C ARG A 7 -17.56 8.51 -24.02
N ALA A 8 -18.10 9.71 -23.81
CA ALA A 8 -17.87 10.47 -22.58
C ALA A 8 -18.49 9.76 -21.36
N LYS A 9 -19.70 9.19 -21.51
CA LYS A 9 -20.33 8.39 -20.45
C LYS A 9 -19.49 7.16 -20.08
N ILE A 10 -19.04 6.39 -21.08
CA ILE A 10 -18.19 5.20 -20.85
C ILE A 10 -16.89 5.61 -20.15
N LEU A 11 -16.24 6.70 -20.58
CA LEU A 11 -15.02 7.20 -19.93
C LEU A 11 -15.26 7.55 -18.45
N ILE A 12 -16.34 8.26 -18.14
CA ILE A 12 -16.67 8.66 -16.77
C ILE A 12 -16.92 7.42 -15.90
N GLU A 13 -17.59 6.41 -16.43
CA GLU A 13 -17.87 5.17 -15.70
C GLU A 13 -16.59 4.38 -15.40
N GLU A 14 -15.69 4.25 -16.37
CA GLU A 14 -14.37 3.63 -16.20
C GLU A 14 -13.51 4.37 -15.17
N LEU A 15 -13.49 5.71 -15.23
CA LEU A 15 -12.79 6.54 -14.25
C LEU A 15 -13.39 6.39 -12.85
N LYS A 16 -14.72 6.26 -12.74
CA LYS A 16 -15.42 6.05 -11.46
C LYS A 16 -15.09 4.68 -10.86
N ILE A 17 -15.03 3.63 -11.67
CA ILE A 17 -14.62 2.29 -11.23
C ILE A 17 -13.17 2.33 -10.72
N LEU A 18 -12.26 2.91 -11.51
CA LEU A 18 -10.85 3.01 -11.17
C LEU A 18 -10.60 3.83 -9.90
N GLN A 19 -11.27 4.98 -9.76
CA GLN A 19 -11.24 5.79 -8.55
C GLN A 19 -11.77 5.02 -7.34
N GLY A 20 -12.81 4.20 -7.52
CA GLY A 20 -13.34 3.32 -6.50
C GLY A 20 -12.32 2.27 -6.03
N VAL A 21 -11.51 1.71 -6.93
CA VAL A 21 -10.43 0.79 -6.57
C VAL A 21 -9.32 1.52 -5.83
N ILE A 22 -8.84 2.67 -6.34
CA ILE A 22 -7.82 3.51 -5.69
C ILE A 22 -8.22 3.85 -4.25
N ASN A 23 -9.48 4.25 -4.04
CA ASN A 23 -9.96 4.60 -2.70
C ASN A 23 -9.95 3.40 -1.74
N ARG A 24 -10.33 2.20 -2.20
CA ARG A 24 -10.24 0.98 -1.38
C ARG A 24 -8.79 0.63 -1.04
N MET A 25 -7.87 0.78 -1.98
CA MET A 25 -6.44 0.55 -1.73
C MET A 25 -5.86 1.52 -0.70
N ALA A 26 -6.21 2.81 -0.80
CA ALA A 26 -5.82 3.82 0.17
C ALA A 26 -6.42 3.53 1.57
N GLN A 27 -7.68 3.11 1.63
CA GLN A 27 -8.35 2.74 2.88
C GLN A 27 -7.67 1.54 3.56
N ASN A 28 -7.38 0.46 2.82
CA ASN A 28 -6.67 -0.70 3.36
C ASN A 28 -5.26 -0.35 3.87
N SER A 29 -4.53 0.52 3.17
CA SER A 29 -3.23 1.03 3.64
C SER A 29 -3.36 1.80 4.98
N LEU A 30 -4.38 2.67 5.09
CA LEU A 30 -4.64 3.39 6.34
C LEU A 30 -5.00 2.46 7.50
N GLU A 31 -5.76 1.40 7.23
CA GLU A 31 -6.07 0.37 8.23
C GLU A 31 -4.81 -0.36 8.71
N CYS A 32 -3.89 -0.72 7.82
CA CYS A 32 -2.60 -1.32 8.19
C CYS A 32 -1.81 -0.42 9.16
N LYS A 33 -1.78 0.89 8.88
CA LYS A 33 -1.11 1.88 9.75
C LYS A 33 -1.77 2.01 11.12
N LYS A 34 -3.11 1.99 11.17
CA LYS A 34 -3.87 2.02 12.44
C LYS A 34 -3.57 0.79 13.29
N TRP A 35 -3.59 -0.40 12.70
CA TRP A 35 -3.28 -1.65 13.42
C TRP A 35 -1.83 -1.69 13.91
N THR A 36 -0.90 -1.17 13.11
CA THR A 36 0.50 -1.02 13.52
C THR A 36 0.64 -0.10 14.74
N LEU A 37 -0.07 1.04 14.74
CA LEU A 37 -0.08 1.95 15.89
C LEU A 37 -0.72 1.32 17.13
N ALA A 38 -1.81 0.57 16.95
CA ALA A 38 -2.45 -0.14 18.06
C ALA A 38 -1.52 -1.20 18.66
N LEU A 39 -0.82 -1.97 17.81
CA LEU A 39 0.19 -2.95 18.26
C LEU A 39 1.34 -2.27 19.00
N ALA A 40 1.84 -1.15 18.49
CA ALA A 40 2.88 -0.36 19.14
C ALA A 40 2.50 0.06 20.57
N VAL A 41 1.33 0.66 20.74
CA VAL A 41 0.82 1.12 22.03
C VAL A 41 0.53 -0.07 22.95
N GLY A 42 -0.01 -1.16 22.41
CA GLY A 42 -0.27 -2.39 23.14
C GLY A 42 1.01 -2.97 23.72
N VAL A 43 2.09 -3.03 22.94
CA VAL A 43 3.39 -3.55 23.39
C VAL A 43 4.04 -2.65 24.43
N LEU A 44 3.94 -1.32 24.27
CA LEU A 44 4.43 -0.36 25.27
C LEU A 44 3.64 -0.44 26.59
N SER A 45 2.33 -0.70 26.53
CA SER A 45 1.46 -0.87 27.71
C SER A 45 1.65 -2.22 28.39
N LEU A 46 1.88 -3.28 27.62
CA LEU A 46 2.10 -4.65 28.12
C LEU A 46 3.52 -4.81 28.70
N LYS A 47 3.98 -3.90 29.57
CA LYS A 47 5.18 -4.11 30.41
C LYS A 47 4.98 -5.36 31.29
N ILE A 48 5.13 -6.56 30.76
CA ILE A 48 4.75 -7.78 31.47
C ILE A 48 5.71 -8.91 31.11
N GLU A 49 6.60 -9.16 32.08
CA GLU A 49 6.87 -10.47 32.68
C GLU A 49 6.49 -11.72 31.86
N ALA A 50 7.50 -12.58 31.69
CA ALA A 50 7.35 -14.04 31.72
C ALA A 50 6.76 -14.76 30.50
N ILE A 51 6.89 -14.22 29.30
CA ILE A 51 7.01 -15.06 28.09
C ILE A 51 8.44 -14.88 27.63
N SER A 52 9.17 -15.97 27.36
CA SER A 52 10.56 -15.95 26.88
C SER A 52 10.73 -14.77 25.91
N HIS A 53 11.38 -13.69 26.37
CA HIS A 53 11.28 -12.36 25.76
C HIS A 53 11.56 -12.40 24.25
N LEU A 54 12.44 -13.31 23.84
CA LEU A 54 12.80 -13.62 22.47
C LEU A 54 11.63 -14.11 21.60
N TYR A 55 10.80 -15.06 22.06
CA TYR A 55 9.71 -15.61 21.25
C TYR A 55 8.59 -14.59 20.99
N GLY A 56 8.18 -13.85 22.02
CA GLY A 56 7.20 -12.76 21.87
C GLY A 56 7.69 -11.65 20.95
N LEU A 57 8.96 -11.28 21.07
CA LEU A 57 9.61 -10.29 20.20
C LEU A 57 9.69 -10.76 18.74
N CYS A 58 10.03 -12.04 18.51
CA CYS A 58 10.07 -12.63 17.18
C CYS A 58 8.68 -12.64 16.53
N VAL A 59 7.64 -13.10 17.23
CA VAL A 59 6.27 -13.13 16.70
C VAL A 59 5.78 -11.73 16.36
N LEU A 60 6.01 -10.75 17.23
CA LEU A 60 5.66 -9.35 16.98
C LEU A 60 6.44 -8.77 15.79
N GLY A 61 7.73 -9.07 15.68
CA GLY A 61 8.56 -8.66 14.55
C GLY A 61 8.06 -9.20 13.21
N VAL A 62 7.65 -10.48 13.17
CA VAL A 62 7.05 -11.08 11.97
C VAL A 62 5.72 -10.40 11.63
N LEU A 63 4.84 -10.16 12.61
CA LEU A 63 3.57 -9.46 12.40
C LEU A 63 3.79 -8.05 11.84
N LEU A 64 4.73 -7.28 12.41
CA LEU A 64 5.09 -5.95 11.92
C LEU A 64 5.65 -6.00 10.49
N ALA A 65 6.50 -6.98 10.18
CA ALA A 65 7.01 -7.18 8.82
C ALA A 65 5.89 -7.51 7.83
N CYS A 66 4.91 -8.33 8.23
CA CYS A 66 3.73 -8.61 7.41
C CYS A 66 2.91 -7.35 7.14
N PHE A 67 2.58 -6.56 8.17
CA PHE A 67 1.85 -5.30 8.00
C PHE A 67 2.61 -4.30 7.12
N TYR A 68 3.92 -4.22 7.28
CA TYR A 68 4.79 -3.38 6.46
C TYR A 68 4.76 -3.79 4.98
N LEU A 69 4.91 -5.09 4.68
CA LEU A 69 4.86 -5.58 3.31
C LEU A 69 3.48 -5.35 2.69
N LEU A 70 2.42 -5.53 3.46
CA LEU A 70 1.05 -5.31 3.03
C LEU A 70 0.80 -3.83 2.72
N ASP A 71 1.23 -2.92 3.59
CA ASP A 71 1.11 -1.47 3.38
C ASP A 71 1.89 -1.01 2.13
N ALA A 72 3.11 -1.52 1.94
CA ALA A 72 3.91 -1.27 0.74
C ALA A 72 3.24 -1.80 -0.54
N TYR A 73 2.60 -2.96 -0.47
CA TYR A 73 1.84 -3.54 -1.57
C TYR A 73 0.62 -2.69 -1.95
N TYR A 74 -0.16 -2.24 -0.95
CA TYR A 74 -1.31 -1.36 -1.20
C TYR A 74 -0.88 -0.04 -1.85
N LEU A 75 0.22 0.55 -1.37
CA LEU A 75 0.77 1.79 -1.93
C LEU A 75 1.27 1.62 -3.38
N MET A 76 1.90 0.49 -3.69
CA MET A 76 2.34 0.17 -5.06
C MET A 76 1.14 0.09 -6.01
N GLN A 77 0.09 -0.66 -5.64
CA GLN A 77 -1.11 -0.75 -6.46
C GLN A 77 -1.78 0.62 -6.65
N GLU A 78 -1.86 1.46 -5.60
CA GLU A 78 -2.42 2.81 -5.71
C GLU A 78 -1.70 3.62 -6.80
N ARG A 79 -0.36 3.57 -6.83
CA ARG A 79 0.45 4.28 -7.84
C ARG A 79 0.17 3.77 -9.25
N LEU A 80 0.11 2.45 -9.43
CA LEU A 80 -0.19 1.82 -10.73
C LEU A 80 -1.57 2.25 -11.24
N PHE A 81 -2.59 2.20 -10.40
CA PHE A 81 -3.93 2.63 -10.78
C PHE A 81 -4.02 4.14 -11.04
N ARG A 82 -3.24 4.97 -10.35
CA ARG A 82 -3.17 6.42 -10.60
C ARG A 82 -2.51 6.74 -11.94
N GLU A 83 -1.47 6.02 -12.33
CA GLU A 83 -0.86 6.14 -13.66
C GLU A 83 -1.84 5.75 -14.76
N GLN A 84 -2.56 4.64 -14.57
CA GLN A 84 -3.62 4.22 -15.49
C GLN A 84 -4.72 5.28 -15.61
N TYR A 85 -5.14 5.89 -14.49
CA TYR A 85 -6.13 6.97 -14.47
C TYR A 85 -5.68 8.17 -15.31
N GLN A 86 -4.43 8.61 -15.14
CA GLN A 86 -3.86 9.71 -15.92
C GLN A 86 -3.73 9.37 -17.41
N TRP A 87 -3.34 8.14 -17.74
CA TRP A 87 -3.26 7.66 -19.10
C TRP A 87 -4.65 7.64 -19.77
N LEU A 88 -5.66 7.15 -19.04
CA LEU A 88 -7.04 7.04 -19.53
C LEU A 88 -7.61 8.42 -19.89
N ILE A 89 -7.40 9.43 -19.05
CA ILE A 89 -7.82 10.82 -19.32
C ILE A 89 -7.17 11.38 -20.58
N LYS A 90 -5.87 11.12 -20.79
CA LYS A 90 -5.12 11.69 -21.93
C LYS A 90 -5.40 11.00 -23.26
N ASN A 91 -5.62 9.68 -23.26
CA ASN A 91 -5.64 8.88 -24.48
C ASN A 91 -7.04 8.48 -24.96
N ARG A 92 -8.05 8.36 -24.08
CA ARG A 92 -9.39 7.90 -24.47
C ARG A 92 -10.11 8.79 -25.48
N LEU A 93 -9.79 10.10 -25.50
CA LEU A 93 -10.35 11.02 -26.49
C LEU A 93 -9.60 10.99 -27.84
N LYS A 94 -8.39 10.42 -27.89
CA LYS A 94 -7.50 10.46 -29.07
C LYS A 94 -7.37 9.11 -29.78
N THR A 95 -7.54 8.00 -29.08
CA THR A 95 -7.24 6.66 -29.60
C THR A 95 -8.44 5.72 -29.46
N HIS A 96 -8.77 5.00 -30.55
CA HIS A 96 -9.90 4.05 -30.63
C HIS A 96 -9.54 2.62 -30.18
N GLU A 97 -8.29 2.40 -29.76
CA GLU A 97 -7.85 1.10 -29.28
C GLU A 97 -8.48 0.84 -27.91
N ARG A 98 -9.51 0.00 -27.93
CA ARG A 98 -9.84 -0.82 -26.77
C ARG A 98 -8.60 -1.63 -26.48
N LEU A 99 -7.94 -1.37 -25.36
CA LEU A 99 -7.37 -2.44 -24.54
C LEU A 99 -7.31 -1.88 -23.12
N PHE A 100 -8.31 -2.27 -22.36
CA PHE A 100 -8.13 -2.66 -20.97
C PHE A 100 -7.11 -3.82 -21.01
N GLU A 101 -5.85 -3.53 -21.38
CA GLU A 101 -4.77 -4.49 -21.23
C GLU A 101 -4.57 -4.59 -19.72
N VAL A 102 -5.10 -5.67 -19.17
CA VAL A 102 -5.08 -6.03 -17.76
C VAL A 102 -3.64 -6.41 -17.35
N PHE A 103 -2.64 -5.57 -17.68
CA PHE A 103 -1.17 -5.80 -17.61
C PHE A 103 -0.64 -6.75 -18.71
N PRO A 104 0.60 -6.61 -19.25
CA PRO A 104 1.89 -6.49 -18.52
C PRO A 104 3.07 -5.71 -19.21
N ALA A 105 4.27 -5.70 -18.58
CA ALA A 105 5.60 -5.40 -19.16
C ALA A 105 5.97 -3.93 -19.49
N HIS A 106 6.44 -3.13 -18.53
CA HIS A 106 7.89 -2.99 -18.30
C HIS A 106 8.23 -3.46 -16.88
N GLN A 107 8.64 -4.73 -16.83
CA GLN A 107 8.89 -5.53 -15.63
C GLN A 107 10.18 -5.16 -14.88
N THR A 108 10.86 -4.07 -15.26
CA THR A 108 12.18 -3.73 -14.71
C THR A 108 12.13 -2.75 -13.53
N CYS A 109 10.95 -2.30 -13.09
CA CYS A 109 10.86 -1.36 -11.97
C CYS A 109 9.73 -1.65 -10.96
N GLN A 110 9.01 -2.77 -11.01
CA GLN A 110 8.02 -3.08 -9.98
C GLN A 110 8.69 -3.30 -8.62
N SER A 111 9.78 -4.09 -8.59
CA SER A 111 10.62 -4.27 -7.41
C SER A 111 11.25 -2.97 -6.94
N MET A 112 11.67 -2.08 -7.85
CA MET A 112 12.32 -0.80 -7.54
C MET A 112 11.33 0.26 -7.07
N GLN A 113 10.08 0.23 -7.53
CA GLN A 113 8.96 1.02 -6.99
C GLN A 113 8.49 0.47 -5.64
N LEU A 114 8.50 -0.85 -5.44
CA LEU A 114 8.25 -1.49 -4.15
C LEU A 114 9.39 -1.17 -3.18
N LEU A 115 10.65 -1.16 -3.64
CA LEU A 115 11.82 -0.77 -2.85
C LEU A 115 11.80 0.73 -2.52
N SER A 116 11.36 1.59 -3.44
CA SER A 116 11.22 3.03 -3.19
C SER A 116 10.01 3.35 -2.32
N ALA A 117 8.92 2.58 -2.44
CA ALA A 117 7.80 2.59 -1.51
C ALA A 117 8.26 2.16 -0.11
N MET A 118 9.05 1.08 -0.03
CA MET A 118 9.69 0.59 1.19
C MET A 118 10.68 1.62 1.81
N ARG A 119 11.35 2.43 0.99
CA ARG A 119 12.22 3.53 1.43
C ARG A 119 11.51 4.88 1.58
N SER A 120 10.17 4.90 1.55
CA SER A 120 9.41 6.14 1.72
C SER A 120 9.30 6.50 3.20
N PHE A 121 9.42 7.79 3.50
CA PHE A 121 9.27 8.39 4.84
C PHE A 121 8.00 7.93 5.61
N SER A 122 6.97 7.50 4.88
CA SER A 122 5.72 6.98 5.46
C SER A 122 5.88 5.69 6.28
N LEU A 123 6.96 4.95 6.08
CA LEU A 123 7.23 3.69 6.81
C LEU A 123 8.19 3.86 7.98
N PHE A 124 8.60 5.11 8.26
CA PHE A 124 9.35 5.48 9.45
C PHE A 124 8.75 4.94 10.77
N PRO A 125 7.41 4.87 10.97
CA PRO A 125 6.84 4.31 12.18
C PRO A 125 7.20 2.83 12.40
N TYR A 126 7.28 2.03 11.32
CA TYR A 126 7.66 0.62 11.40
C TYR A 126 9.13 0.44 11.77
N TRP A 127 10.01 1.27 11.19
CA TRP A 127 11.45 1.28 11.53
C TRP A 127 11.70 1.75 12.96
N ALA A 128 11.01 2.80 13.41
CA ALA A 128 11.07 3.29 14.78
C ALA A 128 10.60 2.20 15.75
N LEU A 129 9.50 1.49 15.44
CA LEU A 129 9.03 0.36 16.25
C LEU A 129 10.02 -0.79 16.30
N GLY A 130 10.60 -1.18 15.16
CA GLY A 130 11.64 -2.21 15.11
C GLY A 130 12.86 -1.85 15.96
N LEU A 131 13.33 -0.61 15.90
CA LEU A 131 14.44 -0.13 16.73
C LEU A 131 14.07 -0.08 18.21
N CYS A 132 12.86 0.36 18.57
CA CYS A 132 12.38 0.33 19.94
C CYS A 132 12.31 -1.11 20.49
N LEU A 133 11.88 -2.06 19.67
CA LEU A 133 11.83 -3.48 20.04
C LEU A 133 13.22 -4.09 20.23
N VAL A 134 14.18 -3.79 19.34
CA VAL A 134 15.57 -4.23 19.49
C VAL A 134 16.20 -3.61 20.73
N GLY A 135 16.02 -2.31 20.96
CA GLY A 135 16.51 -1.63 22.16
C GLY A 135 15.91 -2.22 23.44
N TYR A 136 14.60 -2.51 23.44
CA TYR A 136 13.93 -3.16 24.56
C TYR A 136 14.50 -4.57 24.84
N GLY A 137 14.77 -5.36 23.79
CA GLY A 137 15.38 -6.68 23.93
C GLY A 137 16.84 -6.69 24.40
N PHE A 138 17.59 -5.58 24.25
CA PHE A 138 18.95 -5.43 24.77
C PHE A 138 19.01 -4.83 26.19
N CYS A 139 17.94 -4.16 26.64
CA CYS A 139 17.87 -3.51 27.96
C CYS A 139 17.25 -4.38 29.07
N CYS A 140 16.56 -5.46 28.70
CA CYS A 140 16.02 -6.48 29.62
C CYS A 140 16.91 -7.73 29.61
#